data_AF-A0A6B2TEV8-F1
#
_entry.id   AF-A0A6B2TEV8-F1
#
_cell.length_a   1.000
_cell.length_b   1.000
_cell.length_c   1.000
_cell.angle_alpha   90.00
_cell.angle_beta   90.00
_cell.angle_gamma   90.00
#
_symmetry.space_group_name_H-M   'P 1'
#
loop_
_entity.id
_entity.type
_entity.pdbx_description
1 polymer ?
#
loop_
_entity_poly.entity_id
_entity_poly.type
_entity_poly.pdbx_seq_one_letter_code
_entity_poly.pdbx_strand_id
1 'polypeptide(L)'
;MSSSSTSLHPAPTPTHGAPAPTGPAHDSCDDVTADGAAWLASAETYPRSALTHWRSRPGAPAVLPCGSAFDVVSVPAVFGRRMLDRLWEEGPGSGPVAAHRGR
;
A
#
# COMPACT_ATOMS: atom_id res chain seq x y z
N MET A 1 52.53 -27.81 -11.19
CA MET A 1 52.46 -26.42 -11.70
C MET A 1 50.98 -26.10 -11.93
N SER A 2 50.35 -25.41 -10.99
CA SER A 2 49.02 -24.82 -11.16
C SER A 2 48.92 -23.64 -10.22
N SER A 3 48.81 -22.48 -10.83
CA SER A 3 48.72 -21.17 -10.19
C SER A 3 47.31 -20.96 -9.64
N SER A 4 47.19 -20.34 -8.49
CA SER A 4 45.96 -19.65 -8.09
C SER A 4 46.35 -18.30 -7.51
N SER A 5 46.12 -17.27 -8.31
CA SER A 5 46.42 -15.88 -8.01
C SER A 5 45.48 -15.35 -6.93
N THR A 6 46.06 -14.84 -5.85
CA THR A 6 45.39 -13.97 -4.88
C THR A 6 45.05 -12.64 -5.56
N SER A 7 43.77 -12.28 -5.63
CA SER A 7 43.34 -10.92 -6.00
C SER A 7 43.02 -10.13 -4.73
N LEU A 8 43.80 -9.08 -4.48
CA LEU A 8 43.55 -8.10 -3.42
C LEU A 8 42.40 -7.18 -3.81
N HIS A 9 41.50 -6.96 -2.86
CA HIS A 9 40.45 -5.96 -2.88
C HIS A 9 41.04 -4.54 -2.75
N PRO A 10 40.48 -3.54 -3.43
CA PRO A 10 40.29 -2.25 -2.78
C PRO A 10 38.87 -1.69 -2.96
N ALA A 11 38.32 -1.18 -1.87
CA ALA A 11 37.31 -0.14 -1.81
C ALA A 11 37.75 0.86 -0.72
N PRO A 12 37.23 2.10 -0.64
CA PRO A 12 36.31 2.80 -1.54
C PRO A 12 36.76 4.26 -1.86
N THR A 13 36.14 4.91 -2.83
CA THR A 13 35.87 6.36 -2.76
C THR A 13 34.51 6.66 -3.40
N PRO A 14 33.44 6.91 -2.62
CA PRO A 14 32.25 7.55 -3.15
C PRO A 14 32.46 9.07 -3.09
N THR A 15 32.75 9.68 -4.25
CA THR A 15 32.71 11.13 -4.43
C THR A 15 31.29 11.62 -4.12
N HIS A 16 31.25 12.53 -3.15
CA HIS A 16 30.12 13.32 -2.69
C HIS A 16 29.33 13.97 -3.84
N GLY A 17 28.07 13.58 -3.95
CA GLY A 17 27.07 14.19 -4.82
C GLY A 17 25.67 13.76 -4.39
N ALA A 18 25.40 13.82 -3.08
CA ALA A 18 24.07 13.55 -2.56
C ALA A 18 23.15 14.74 -2.90
N PRO A 19 22.01 14.54 -3.58
CA PRO A 19 20.96 15.55 -3.55
C PRO A 19 20.53 15.74 -2.09
N ALA A 20 20.32 17.00 -1.69
CA ALA A 20 19.86 17.37 -0.37
C ALA A 20 18.65 16.49 0.03
N PRO A 21 18.58 16.00 1.29
CA PRO A 21 17.38 15.34 1.75
C PRO A 21 16.29 16.42 1.83
N THR A 22 15.49 16.53 0.77
CA THR A 22 14.14 17.04 0.89
C THR A 22 13.54 16.26 2.05
N GLY A 23 13.25 16.96 3.15
CA GLY A 23 12.72 16.36 4.37
C GLY A 23 11.55 15.43 4.02
N PRO A 24 11.28 14.40 4.85
CA PRO A 24 10.31 13.38 4.49
C PRO A 24 9.06 14.09 4.01
N ALA A 25 8.79 13.99 2.70
CA ALA A 25 7.46 14.24 2.20
C ALA A 25 6.62 13.35 3.11
N HIS A 26 5.73 13.97 3.88
CA HIS A 26 4.71 13.22 4.58
C HIS A 26 3.95 12.53 3.46
N ASP A 27 4.39 11.32 3.11
CA ASP A 27 3.65 10.38 2.29
C ASP A 27 2.44 10.12 3.14
N SER A 28 1.46 10.98 2.95
CA SER A 28 0.26 11.03 3.75
C SER A 28 -0.43 9.75 3.31
N CYS A 29 -0.22 8.71 4.11
CA CYS A 29 -0.76 7.36 3.91
C CYS A 29 -2.30 7.39 3.77
N ASP A 30 -2.90 8.56 3.97
CA ASP A 30 -4.28 8.94 3.76
C ASP A 30 -4.71 9.02 2.28
N ASP A 31 -3.78 9.19 1.32
CA ASP A 31 -4.11 9.27 -0.10
C ASP A 31 -4.08 7.90 -0.79
N VAL A 32 -5.21 7.53 -1.41
CA VAL A 32 -5.32 6.29 -2.18
C VAL A 32 -4.51 6.40 -3.46
N THR A 33 -3.60 5.45 -3.69
CA THR A 33 -2.81 5.38 -4.93
C THR A 33 -3.70 5.18 -6.17
N ALA A 34 -3.20 5.50 -7.36
CA ALA A 34 -3.97 5.30 -8.60
C ALA A 34 -4.41 3.84 -8.79
N ASP A 35 -3.54 2.88 -8.44
CA ASP A 35 -3.84 1.45 -8.48
C ASP A 35 -4.86 1.06 -7.40
N GLY A 36 -4.74 1.63 -6.20
CA GLY A 36 -5.73 1.45 -5.13
C GLY A 36 -7.11 1.98 -5.51
N ALA A 37 -7.17 3.14 -6.17
CA ALA A 37 -8.43 3.72 -6.65
C ALA A 37 -9.04 2.84 -7.76
N ALA A 38 -8.21 2.33 -8.67
CA ALA A 38 -8.66 1.41 -9.72
C ALA A 38 -9.20 0.09 -9.14
N TRP A 39 -8.54 -0.46 -8.11
CA TRP A 39 -9.01 -1.63 -7.38
C TRP A 39 -10.34 -1.37 -6.67
N LEU A 40 -10.48 -0.26 -5.93
CA LEU A 40 -11.74 0.11 -5.27
C LEU A 40 -12.89 0.30 -6.28
N ALA A 41 -12.63 0.99 -7.39
CA ALA A 41 -13.64 1.20 -8.43
C ALA A 41 -14.08 -0.09 -9.12
N SER A 42 -13.28 -1.16 -9.07
CA SER A 42 -13.68 -2.48 -9.60
C SER A 42 -14.87 -3.09 -8.85
N ALA A 43 -15.19 -2.59 -7.65
CA ALA A 43 -16.36 -3.01 -6.90
C ALA A 43 -17.67 -2.56 -7.57
N GLU A 44 -17.64 -1.43 -8.28
CA GLU A 44 -18.79 -0.81 -8.94
C GLU A 44 -19.17 -1.52 -10.25
N THR A 45 -20.44 -1.43 -10.64
CA THR A 45 -20.92 -1.98 -11.92
C THR A 45 -20.24 -1.31 -13.13
N TYR A 46 -19.85 -0.03 -13.00
CA TYR A 46 -19.20 0.75 -14.06
C TYR A 46 -17.89 1.39 -13.59
N PRO A 47 -16.79 0.63 -13.47
CA PRO A 47 -15.54 1.08 -12.82
C PRO A 47 -14.92 2.34 -13.42
N ARG A 48 -14.92 2.47 -14.77
CA ARG A 48 -14.36 3.66 -15.44
C ARG A 48 -15.14 4.93 -15.11
N SER A 49 -16.46 4.83 -15.04
CA SER A 49 -17.33 5.95 -14.71
C SER A 49 -17.15 6.37 -13.25
N ALA A 50 -17.05 5.40 -12.34
CA ALA A 50 -16.78 5.64 -10.92
C ALA A 50 -15.45 6.37 -10.72
N LEU A 51 -14.37 5.92 -11.36
CA LEU A 51 -13.06 6.60 -11.31
C LEU A 51 -13.11 8.04 -11.81
N THR A 52 -13.76 8.29 -12.94
CA THR A 52 -13.93 9.66 -13.47
C THR A 52 -14.70 10.53 -12.48
N HIS A 53 -15.75 9.99 -11.86
CA HIS A 53 -16.54 10.72 -10.89
C HIS A 53 -15.73 11.08 -9.64
N TRP A 54 -15.00 10.14 -9.04
CA TRP A 54 -14.19 10.40 -7.84
C TRP A 54 -13.03 11.35 -8.13
N ARG A 55 -12.38 11.24 -9.29
CA ARG A 55 -11.33 12.19 -9.70
C ARG A 55 -11.86 13.63 -9.82
N SER A 56 -13.13 13.80 -10.19
CA SER A 56 -13.77 15.12 -10.22
C SER A 56 -14.09 15.68 -8.82
N ARG A 57 -14.12 14.83 -7.79
CA ARG A 57 -14.48 15.18 -6.41
C ARG A 57 -13.66 14.37 -5.39
N PRO A 58 -12.33 14.56 -5.32
CA PRO A 58 -11.44 13.69 -4.53
C PRO A 58 -11.72 13.76 -3.01
N GLY A 59 -12.21 14.90 -2.50
CA GLY A 59 -12.57 15.05 -1.08
C GLY A 59 -13.99 14.65 -0.72
N ALA A 60 -14.80 14.19 -1.68
CA ALA A 60 -16.16 13.73 -1.41
C ALA A 60 -16.16 12.26 -0.97
N PRO A 61 -16.93 11.88 0.06
CA PRO A 61 -17.09 10.47 0.42
C PRO A 61 -17.65 9.66 -0.76
N ALA A 62 -17.06 8.49 -1.00
CA ALA A 62 -17.56 7.50 -1.95
C ALA A 62 -18.23 6.35 -1.20
N VAL A 63 -19.40 5.91 -1.68
CA VAL A 63 -20.03 4.67 -1.23
C VAL A 63 -19.60 3.57 -2.17
N LEU A 64 -19.29 2.39 -1.62
CA LEU A 64 -18.84 1.25 -2.38
C LEU A 64 -19.65 0.01 -2.02
N PRO A 65 -20.09 -0.80 -3.00
CA PRO A 65 -20.73 -2.08 -2.72
C PRO A 65 -19.71 -3.05 -2.11
N CYS A 66 -20.09 -3.68 -1.00
CA CYS A 66 -19.36 -4.83 -0.45
C CYS A 66 -19.77 -6.11 -1.19
N GLY A 67 -18.87 -7.10 -1.22
CA GLY A 67 -19.12 -8.43 -1.75
C GLY A 67 -18.76 -8.66 -3.22
N SER A 68 -18.31 -7.63 -3.96
CA SER A 68 -17.83 -7.77 -5.34
C SER A 68 -16.30 -7.83 -5.42
N ALA A 69 -15.61 -6.80 -4.92
CA ALA A 69 -14.14 -6.74 -4.91
C ALA A 69 -13.53 -6.81 -3.49
N PHE A 70 -14.31 -6.42 -2.47
CA PHE A 70 -13.90 -6.47 -1.07
C PHE A 70 -15.11 -6.68 -0.16
N ASP A 71 -14.87 -7.08 1.08
CA ASP A 71 -15.89 -7.18 2.12
C ASP A 71 -15.40 -6.46 3.39
N VAL A 72 -16.33 -6.04 4.25
CA VAL A 72 -16.04 -5.29 5.48
C VAL A 72 -16.48 -6.10 6.70
N VAL A 73 -15.52 -6.39 7.57
CA VAL A 73 -15.77 -7.13 8.82
C VAL A 73 -15.52 -6.23 10.01
N SER A 74 -16.51 -6.08 10.88
CA SER A 74 -16.39 -5.33 12.14
C SER A 74 -16.09 -6.27 13.30
N VAL A 75 -14.95 -6.10 13.96
CA VAL A 75 -14.50 -6.93 15.09
C VAL A 75 -13.83 -6.06 16.15
N PRO A 76 -13.86 -6.44 17.45
CA PRO A 76 -13.10 -5.72 18.47
C PRO A 76 -11.60 -5.75 18.16
N ALA A 77 -10.90 -4.65 18.47
CA ALA A 77 -9.53 -4.40 18.03
C ALA A 77 -8.54 -5.55 18.30
N VAL A 78 -8.59 -6.17 19.49
CA VAL A 78 -7.70 -7.28 19.85
C VAL A 78 -7.95 -8.51 18.98
N PHE A 79 -9.21 -8.83 18.69
CA PHE A 79 -9.56 -9.95 17.82
C PHE A 79 -9.27 -9.63 16.35
N GLY A 80 -9.54 -8.40 15.91
CA GLY A 80 -9.23 -7.95 14.56
C GLY A 80 -7.75 -8.02 14.25
N ARG A 81 -6.88 -7.66 15.20
CA ARG A 81 -5.44 -7.81 15.00
C ARG A 81 -5.03 -9.26 14.78
N ARG A 82 -5.54 -10.19 15.60
CA ARG A 82 -5.27 -11.62 15.43
C ARG A 82 -5.81 -12.18 14.11
N MET A 83 -6.99 -11.73 13.70
CA MET A 83 -7.57 -12.12 12.42
C MET A 83 -6.71 -11.65 11.24
N LEU A 84 -6.22 -10.40 11.30
CA LEU A 84 -5.33 -9.86 10.28
C LEU A 84 -3.99 -10.61 10.23
N ASP A 85 -3.35 -10.83 11.38
CA ASP A 85 -2.09 -11.56 11.46
C ASP A 85 -2.24 -12.95 10.81
N ARG A 86 -3.35 -13.64 11.09
CA ARG A 86 -3.65 -14.94 10.50
C ARG A 86 -3.89 -14.90 8.98
N LEU A 87 -4.67 -13.92 8.49
CA LEU A 87 -4.89 -13.74 7.04
C LEU A 87 -3.58 -13.46 6.30
N TRP A 88 -2.64 -12.79 6.96
CA TRP A 88 -1.33 -12.47 6.41
C TRP A 88 -0.39 -13.68 6.38
N GLU A 89 -0.46 -14.54 7.40
CA GLU A 89 0.37 -15.75 7.51
C GLU A 89 -0.15 -16.91 6.65
N GLU A 90 -1.48 -17.11 6.60
CA GLU A 90 -2.11 -18.29 5.98
C GLU A 90 -2.68 -18.01 4.57
N GLY A 91 -2.87 -16.73 4.20
CA GLY A 91 -3.53 -16.32 2.96
C GLY A 91 -2.63 -15.56 1.99
N PRO A 92 -3.16 -15.11 0.84
CA PRO A 92 -2.42 -14.31 -0.15
C PRO A 92 -2.07 -12.89 0.33
N GLY A 93 -2.18 -12.59 1.63
CA GLY A 93 -2.14 -11.26 2.22
C GLY A 93 -3.54 -10.66 2.43
N SER A 94 -3.65 -9.69 3.32
CA SER A 94 -4.88 -8.90 3.51
C SER A 94 -4.87 -7.67 2.61
N GLY A 95 -6.06 -7.24 2.16
CA GLY A 95 -6.23 -5.95 1.49
C GLY A 95 -5.95 -4.75 2.41
N PRO A 96 -6.19 -3.51 1.95
CA PRO A 96 -5.99 -2.32 2.78
C PRO A 96 -6.81 -2.39 4.08
N VAL A 97 -6.15 -2.13 5.21
CA VAL A 97 -6.76 -2.18 6.55
C VAL A 97 -6.86 -0.79 7.14
N ALA A 98 -8.06 -0.41 7.57
CA ALA A 98 -8.31 0.85 8.27
C ALA A 98 -8.77 0.59 9.71
N ALA A 99 -8.25 1.37 10.66
CA ALA A 99 -8.75 1.39 12.02
C ALA A 99 -9.90 2.40 12.14
N HIS A 100 -11.13 1.92 12.34
CA HIS A 100 -12.24 2.80 12.65
C HIS A 100 -12.21 3.18 14.14
N ARG A 101 -12.01 4.47 14.45
CA ARG A 101 -11.94 5.01 15.83
C ARG A 101 -13.28 5.53 16.36
N GLY A 102 -14.40 4.91 15.97
CA GLY A 102 -15.73 5.34 16.39
C GLY A 102 -16.07 6.74 15.87
N ARG A 103 -17.08 7.34 16.49
CA ARG A 103 -17.49 8.74 16.29
C ARG A 103 -17.33 9.49 17.60
#